data_AF-A0A2V6PSF2-F1
#
_entry.id   AF-A0A2V6PSF2-F1
#
_cell.length_a   1.000
_cell.length_b   1.000
_cell.length_c   1.000
_cell.angle_alpha   90.00
_cell.angle_beta   90.00
_cell.angle_gamma   90.00
#
_symmetry.space_group_name_H-M   'P 1'
#
loop_
_entity.id
_entity.type
_entity.pdbx_description
1 polymer ?
#
loop_
_entity_poly.entity_id
_entity_poly.type
_entity_poly.pdbx_seq_one_letter_code
_entity_poly.pdbx_strand_id
1 'polypeptide(L)'
;MSTRTAVRRGTCAILLLAVAATALLFLALPADAQQAAKEPAYRAFPVLGSRLAVWAVAQLHLNFAAFILGVPIFAVIIEIIGWRTRDERYDWLSHEFVKLTFTAFSTTALLGAFLLFLFVGYYPKFWTYMSSIFFPTYWVYALLFFAETFTVYLWYYGWDWLSGSRKWIHVCLGVLSNLFGTAILVVANSWVTFMMSPSGIEESGALKGGVWAAMNNYTWMPINIHRLIANIVFGGTIAGAYAAFRFLAAKTDEERARYDWMGYIGNFVALSAFIVLPFAGYYLGREIYAFNQTMGITMMGGFMSWLWIIQAILIGILFLGSNYYLWLGMERIPGAERYRKYVPPMLIILTIGFMVWATPRSMVITLDEARAMGGTHHPLLGFFGVMSAKNTVV
;
A
#
# COMPACT_ATOMS: atom_id res chain seq x y z
N MET A 1 37.78 -2.12 -45.71
CA MET A 1 37.63 -3.36 -44.92
C MET A 1 38.12 -3.10 -43.49
N SER A 2 37.36 -2.43 -42.61
CA SER A 2 37.88 -2.07 -41.26
C SER A 2 36.86 -1.75 -40.15
N THR A 3 35.56 -1.64 -40.41
CA THR A 3 34.57 -1.31 -39.36
C THR A 3 33.74 -2.51 -38.91
N ARG A 4 33.37 -3.42 -39.83
CA ARG A 4 32.62 -4.65 -39.50
C ARG A 4 33.40 -5.64 -38.63
N THR A 5 34.73 -5.71 -38.78
CA THR A 5 35.61 -6.60 -38.00
C THR A 5 35.83 -6.12 -36.56
N ALA A 6 35.87 -4.79 -36.34
CA ALA A 6 36.01 -4.21 -35.01
C ALA A 6 34.73 -4.39 -34.16
N VAL A 7 33.56 -4.16 -34.75
CA VAL A 7 32.26 -4.39 -34.10
C VAL A 7 32.10 -5.87 -33.72
N ARG A 8 32.43 -6.79 -34.63
CA ARG A 8 32.35 -8.25 -34.37
C ARG A 8 33.27 -8.71 -33.24
N ARG A 9 34.46 -8.11 -33.11
CA ARG A 9 35.42 -8.38 -32.01
C ARG A 9 34.92 -7.82 -30.67
N GLY A 10 34.32 -6.63 -30.66
CA GLY A 10 33.71 -6.03 -29.47
C GLY A 10 32.52 -6.84 -28.94
N THR A 11 31.63 -7.29 -29.83
CA THR A 11 30.49 -8.14 -29.45
C THR A 11 30.95 -9.51 -28.93
N CYS A 12 32.00 -10.08 -29.52
CA CYS A 12 32.56 -11.37 -29.08
C CYS A 12 33.25 -11.26 -27.72
N ALA A 13 33.96 -10.16 -27.45
CA ALA A 13 34.56 -9.90 -26.14
C ALA A 13 33.51 -9.72 -25.03
N ILE A 14 32.41 -9.00 -25.33
CA ILE A 14 31.29 -8.84 -24.39
C ILE A 14 30.62 -10.19 -24.12
N LEU A 15 30.41 -11.02 -25.16
CA LEU A 15 29.84 -12.36 -25.00
C LEU A 15 30.75 -13.27 -24.17
N LEU A 16 32.07 -13.22 -24.39
CA LEU A 16 33.04 -14.01 -23.63
C LEU A 16 33.12 -13.57 -22.17
N LEU A 17 33.05 -12.27 -21.90
CA LEU A 17 32.97 -11.73 -20.53
C LEU A 17 31.68 -12.14 -19.84
N ALA A 18 30.54 -12.13 -20.56
CA ALA A 18 29.27 -12.60 -20.03
C ALA A 18 29.33 -14.10 -19.70
N VAL A 19 29.86 -14.93 -20.63
CA VAL A 19 30.03 -16.38 -20.41
C VAL A 19 30.99 -16.67 -19.27
N ALA A 20 32.10 -15.93 -19.16
CA ALA A 20 33.07 -16.08 -18.07
C ALA A 20 32.47 -15.66 -16.72
N ALA A 21 31.72 -14.55 -16.67
CA ALA A 21 31.02 -14.11 -15.47
C ALA A 21 29.95 -15.12 -15.04
N THR A 22 29.18 -15.66 -15.99
CA THR A 22 28.19 -16.72 -15.75
C THR A 22 28.87 -18.01 -15.27
N ALA A 23 29.97 -18.42 -15.89
CA ALA A 23 30.73 -19.61 -15.49
C ALA A 23 31.35 -19.44 -14.09
N LEU A 24 31.90 -18.27 -13.77
CA LEU A 24 32.41 -17.95 -12.43
C LEU A 24 31.29 -17.96 -11.38
N LEU A 25 30.10 -17.46 -11.72
CA LEU A 25 28.89 -17.60 -10.90
C LEU A 25 28.58 -19.08 -10.64
N PHE A 26 28.50 -19.90 -11.68
CA PHE A 26 28.21 -21.34 -11.54
C PHE A 26 29.28 -22.11 -10.77
N LEU A 27 30.54 -21.69 -10.82
CA LEU A 27 31.65 -22.30 -10.07
C LEU A 27 31.72 -21.84 -8.60
N ALA A 28 31.14 -20.69 -8.25
CA ALA A 28 31.04 -20.21 -6.86
C ALA A 28 29.86 -20.83 -6.10
N LEU A 29 28.78 -21.23 -6.81
CA LEU A 29 27.58 -21.85 -6.22
C LEU A 29 27.84 -23.07 -5.33
N PRO A 30 28.78 -24.00 -5.61
CA PRO A 30 29.02 -25.18 -4.77
C PRO A 30 29.59 -24.84 -3.39
N ALA A 31 30.45 -23.82 -3.29
CA ALA A 31 31.03 -23.38 -2.03
C ALA A 31 29.99 -22.66 -1.15
N ASP A 32 29.15 -21.82 -1.76
CA ASP A 32 28.02 -21.18 -1.09
C ASP A 32 26.95 -22.21 -0.66
N ALA A 33 26.72 -23.25 -1.46
CA ALA A 33 25.77 -24.34 -1.15
C ALA A 33 26.19 -25.13 0.10
N GLN A 34 27.48 -25.40 0.29
CA GLN A 34 27.99 -26.12 1.47
C GLN A 34 27.79 -25.31 2.77
N GLN A 35 27.90 -23.98 2.68
CA GLN A 35 27.66 -23.08 3.81
C GLN A 35 26.16 -22.84 4.05
N ALA A 36 25.35 -22.86 2.98
CA ALA A 36 23.89 -22.81 3.03
C ALA A 36 23.23 -24.10 3.55
N ALA A 37 23.94 -25.24 3.53
CA ALA A 37 23.49 -26.53 4.07
C ALA A 37 23.49 -26.60 5.61
N LYS A 38 24.20 -25.69 6.28
CA LYS A 38 23.93 -25.42 7.71
C LYS A 38 22.51 -24.85 7.77
N GLU A 39 21.70 -25.22 8.77
CA GLU A 39 20.34 -24.67 8.97
C GLU A 39 20.35 -23.46 9.93
N PRO A 40 20.86 -22.27 9.54
CA PRO A 40 20.74 -21.10 10.40
C PRO A 40 19.27 -20.65 10.43
N ALA A 41 18.86 -20.05 11.54
CA ALA A 41 17.53 -19.45 11.66
C ALA A 41 17.27 -18.37 10.59
N TYR A 42 18.31 -17.65 10.19
CA TYR A 42 18.32 -16.66 9.11
C TYR A 42 19.71 -16.61 8.45
N ARG A 43 19.77 -16.26 7.17
CA ARG A 43 21.03 -16.02 6.44
C ARG A 43 21.25 -14.51 6.28
N ALA A 44 22.48 -14.06 6.08
CA ALA A 44 22.79 -12.65 5.85
C ALA A 44 22.79 -12.32 4.35
N PHE A 45 22.02 -11.31 3.96
CA PHE A 45 22.05 -10.73 2.61
C PHE A 45 23.34 -9.92 2.44
N PRO A 46 24.06 -10.05 1.30
CA PRO A 46 25.35 -9.38 1.10
C PRO A 46 25.26 -7.87 1.33
N VAL A 47 26.16 -7.33 2.16
CA VAL A 47 26.38 -5.90 2.46
C VAL A 47 25.21 -5.20 3.17
N LEU A 48 23.97 -5.34 2.69
CA LEU A 48 22.79 -4.63 3.18
C LEU A 48 22.13 -5.27 4.41
N GLY A 49 22.33 -6.58 4.61
CA GLY A 49 21.63 -7.37 5.62
C GLY A 49 20.19 -7.72 5.23
N SER A 50 19.74 -8.90 5.67
CA SER A 50 18.49 -9.51 5.17
C SER A 50 17.24 -8.76 5.56
N ARG A 51 17.24 -8.14 6.75
CA ARG A 51 16.10 -7.36 7.23
C ARG A 51 15.82 -6.17 6.32
N LEU A 52 16.87 -5.43 5.94
CA LEU A 52 16.73 -4.25 5.08
C LEU A 52 16.36 -4.66 3.64
N ALA A 53 16.99 -5.71 3.12
CA ALA A 53 16.68 -6.24 1.80
C ALA A 53 15.21 -6.71 1.68
N VAL A 54 14.74 -7.51 2.64
CA VAL A 54 13.33 -7.96 2.69
C VAL A 54 12.39 -6.78 2.86
N TRP A 55 12.68 -5.85 3.77
CA TRP A 55 11.85 -4.67 3.97
C TRP A 55 11.71 -3.83 2.70
N ALA A 56 12.81 -3.55 2.00
CA ALA A 56 12.80 -2.73 0.79
C ALA A 56 11.95 -3.36 -0.31
N VAL A 57 12.11 -4.67 -0.56
CA VAL A 57 11.33 -5.40 -1.56
C VAL A 57 9.88 -5.54 -1.14
N ALA A 58 9.61 -5.84 0.13
CA ALA A 58 8.26 -5.91 0.67
C ALA A 58 7.52 -4.58 0.55
N GLN A 59 8.19 -3.46 0.84
CA GLN A 59 7.62 -2.12 0.72
C GLN A 59 7.27 -1.77 -0.74
N LEU A 60 8.18 -2.05 -1.68
CA LEU A 60 7.92 -1.85 -3.10
C LEU A 60 6.76 -2.72 -3.58
N HIS A 61 6.78 -4.02 -3.25
CA HIS A 61 5.68 -4.93 -3.57
C HIS A 61 4.35 -4.42 -2.99
N LEU A 62 4.35 -3.97 -1.73
CA LEU A 62 3.17 -3.44 -1.06
C LEU A 62 2.61 -2.20 -1.76
N ASN A 63 3.47 -1.25 -2.17
CA ASN A 63 3.03 -0.04 -2.86
C ASN A 63 2.35 -0.39 -4.20
N PHE A 64 2.95 -1.28 -4.99
CA PHE A 64 2.38 -1.75 -6.24
C PHE A 64 1.10 -2.58 -6.02
N ALA A 65 1.07 -3.45 -5.00
CA ALA A 65 -0.10 -4.23 -4.61
C ALA A 65 -1.27 -3.33 -4.17
N ALA A 66 -0.98 -2.28 -3.39
CA ALA A 66 -1.96 -1.28 -2.98
C ALA A 66 -2.56 -0.55 -4.19
N PHE A 67 -1.71 -0.18 -5.15
CA PHE A 67 -2.14 0.46 -6.38
C PHE A 67 -3.05 -0.43 -7.23
N ILE A 68 -2.64 -1.68 -7.51
CA ILE A 68 -3.45 -2.59 -8.34
C ILE A 68 -4.72 -3.08 -7.63
N LEU A 69 -4.84 -2.93 -6.30
CA LEU A 69 -6.10 -3.18 -5.60
C LEU A 69 -7.00 -1.94 -5.57
N GLY A 70 -6.42 -0.76 -5.36
CA GLY A 70 -7.18 0.48 -5.20
C GLY A 70 -7.81 0.99 -6.50
N VAL A 71 -7.04 0.99 -7.60
CA VAL A 71 -7.48 1.57 -8.88
C VAL A 71 -8.67 0.83 -9.51
N PRO A 72 -8.69 -0.51 -9.57
CA PRO A 72 -9.83 -1.25 -10.13
C PRO A 72 -11.17 -0.93 -9.48
N ILE A 73 -11.21 -0.59 -8.19
CA ILE A 73 -12.44 -0.33 -7.44
C ILE A 73 -13.18 0.85 -8.05
N PHE A 74 -12.51 1.98 -8.22
CA PHE A 74 -13.14 3.15 -8.82
C PHE A 74 -13.16 3.09 -10.35
N ALA A 75 -12.24 2.37 -11.00
CA ALA A 75 -12.27 2.18 -12.44
C ALA A 75 -13.56 1.47 -12.90
N VAL A 76 -13.97 0.39 -12.22
CA VAL A 76 -15.23 -0.30 -12.56
C VAL A 76 -16.46 0.55 -12.25
N ILE A 77 -16.43 1.36 -11.18
CA ILE A 77 -17.53 2.28 -10.86
C ILE A 77 -17.68 3.32 -11.98
N ILE A 78 -16.56 3.91 -12.42
CA ILE A 78 -16.53 4.87 -13.54
C ILE A 78 -17.02 4.20 -14.83
N GLU A 79 -16.63 2.95 -15.06
CA GLU A 79 -17.10 2.18 -16.21
C GLU A 79 -18.62 1.98 -16.20
N ILE A 80 -19.18 1.62 -15.04
CA ILE A 80 -20.63 1.48 -14.85
C ILE A 80 -21.33 2.80 -15.13
N ILE A 81 -20.78 3.92 -14.66
CA ILE A 81 -21.32 5.26 -14.93
C ILE A 81 -21.29 5.54 -16.44
N GLY A 82 -20.16 5.32 -17.11
CA GLY A 82 -20.03 5.51 -18.56
C GLY A 82 -21.00 4.63 -19.35
N TRP A 83 -21.15 3.36 -18.96
CA TRP A 83 -22.09 2.43 -19.59
C TRP A 83 -23.55 2.87 -19.42
N ARG A 84 -23.94 3.33 -18.24
CA ARG A 84 -25.32 3.76 -17.95
C ARG A 84 -25.66 5.11 -18.55
N THR A 85 -24.72 6.05 -18.55
CA THR A 85 -24.92 7.41 -19.07
C THR A 85 -24.65 7.53 -20.56
N ARG A 86 -23.96 6.54 -21.16
CA ARG A 86 -23.46 6.57 -22.55
C ARG A 86 -22.54 7.76 -22.83
N ASP A 87 -21.82 8.21 -21.82
CA ASP A 87 -20.85 9.30 -21.93
C ASP A 87 -19.44 8.73 -22.11
N GLU A 88 -18.89 8.95 -23.31
CA GLU A 88 -17.58 8.45 -23.73
C GLU A 88 -16.43 8.95 -22.85
N ARG A 89 -16.60 10.08 -22.15
CA ARG A 89 -15.58 10.61 -21.24
C ARG A 89 -15.32 9.64 -20.10
N TYR A 90 -16.38 9.10 -19.49
CA TYR A 90 -16.23 8.12 -18.40
C TYR A 90 -15.67 6.79 -18.90
N ASP A 91 -16.04 6.35 -20.11
CA ASP A 91 -15.46 5.14 -20.70
C ASP A 91 -13.95 5.31 -20.95
N TRP A 92 -13.53 6.45 -21.54
CA TRP A 92 -12.11 6.79 -21.70
C TRP A 92 -11.36 6.82 -20.37
N LEU A 93 -11.94 7.47 -19.35
CA LEU A 93 -11.31 7.59 -18.04
C LEU A 93 -11.14 6.23 -17.36
N SER A 94 -12.17 5.38 -17.41
CA SER A 94 -12.08 4.02 -16.89
C SER A 94 -11.02 3.22 -17.64
N HIS A 95 -10.98 3.31 -18.96
CA HIS A 95 -9.99 2.60 -19.77
C HIS A 95 -8.55 3.00 -19.39
N GLU A 96 -8.29 4.29 -19.21
CA GLU A 96 -6.96 4.76 -18.77
C GLU A 96 -6.59 4.20 -17.40
N PHE A 97 -7.54 4.12 -16.45
CA PHE A 97 -7.28 3.49 -15.14
C PHE A 97 -7.02 1.98 -15.24
N VAL A 98 -7.78 1.25 -16.06
CA VAL A 98 -7.57 -0.19 -16.27
C VAL A 98 -6.22 -0.45 -16.94
N LYS A 99 -5.83 0.38 -17.91
CA LYS A 99 -4.51 0.33 -18.54
C LYS A 99 -3.37 0.53 -17.54
N LEU A 100 -3.51 1.48 -16.62
CA LEU A 100 -2.53 1.70 -15.55
C LEU A 100 -2.43 0.49 -14.62
N THR A 101 -3.57 -0.07 -14.18
CA THR A 101 -3.62 -1.29 -13.37
C THR A 101 -2.91 -2.44 -14.08
N PHE A 102 -3.26 -2.70 -15.34
CA PHE A 102 -2.68 -3.76 -16.16
C PHE A 102 -1.15 -3.61 -16.27
N THR A 103 -0.67 -2.39 -16.53
CA THR A 103 0.76 -2.10 -16.64
C THR A 103 1.50 -2.37 -15.33
N ALA A 104 0.90 -2.01 -14.19
CA ALA A 104 1.49 -2.22 -12.87
C ALA A 104 1.47 -3.69 -12.43
N PHE A 105 0.52 -4.49 -12.92
CA PHE A 105 0.28 -5.86 -12.48
C PHE A 105 1.52 -6.77 -12.60
N SER A 106 2.22 -6.70 -13.73
CA SER A 106 3.43 -7.52 -13.97
C SER A 106 4.56 -7.16 -13.00
N THR A 107 4.76 -5.87 -12.72
CA THR A 107 5.74 -5.39 -11.75
C THR A 107 5.40 -5.87 -10.35
N THR A 108 4.12 -5.81 -9.96
CA THR A 108 3.64 -6.34 -8.67
C THR A 108 3.97 -7.83 -8.53
N ALA A 109 3.68 -8.63 -9.57
CA ALA A 109 3.92 -10.06 -9.59
C ALA A 109 5.41 -10.41 -9.46
N LEU A 110 6.28 -9.72 -10.21
CA LEU A 110 7.73 -9.91 -10.13
C LEU A 110 8.28 -9.56 -8.75
N LEU A 111 7.83 -8.45 -8.15
CA LEU A 111 8.23 -8.06 -6.80
C LEU A 111 7.72 -9.05 -5.74
N GLY A 112 6.53 -9.63 -5.94
CA GLY A 112 5.96 -10.64 -5.05
C GLY A 112 6.72 -11.97 -5.12
N ALA A 113 7.06 -12.44 -6.32
CA ALA A 113 7.90 -13.60 -6.52
C ALA A 113 9.30 -13.38 -5.94
N PHE A 114 9.87 -12.20 -6.14
CA PHE A 114 11.16 -11.85 -5.56
C PHE A 114 11.12 -11.84 -4.03
N LEU A 115 10.07 -11.28 -3.44
CA LEU A 115 9.85 -11.31 -2.00
C LEU A 115 9.75 -12.74 -1.46
N LEU A 116 9.03 -13.63 -2.14
CA LEU A 116 8.97 -15.04 -1.79
C LEU A 116 10.35 -15.70 -1.77
N PHE A 117 11.17 -15.48 -2.81
CA PHE A 117 12.53 -16.01 -2.84
C PHE A 117 13.41 -15.47 -1.70
N LEU A 118 13.21 -14.22 -1.29
CA LEU A 118 13.92 -13.69 -0.13
C LEU A 118 13.51 -14.37 1.17
N PHE A 119 12.23 -14.67 1.37
CA PHE A 119 11.78 -15.42 2.56
C PHE A 119 12.34 -16.84 2.58
N VAL A 120 12.25 -17.56 1.46
CA VAL A 120 12.78 -18.93 1.34
C VAL A 120 14.30 -18.94 1.53
N GLY A 121 15.01 -18.00 0.91
CA GLY A 121 16.47 -17.97 0.89
C GLY A 121 17.09 -17.47 2.19
N TYR A 122 16.54 -16.41 2.79
CA TYR A 122 17.16 -15.69 3.91
C TYR A 122 16.47 -15.87 5.26
N TYR A 123 15.23 -16.38 5.27
CA TYR A 123 14.45 -16.64 6.49
C TYR A 123 13.88 -18.07 6.51
N PRO A 124 14.72 -19.11 6.33
CA PRO A 124 14.24 -20.48 6.11
C PRO A 124 13.42 -21.03 7.29
N LYS A 125 13.84 -20.82 8.54
CA LYS A 125 13.09 -21.30 9.72
C LYS A 125 11.72 -20.64 9.83
N PHE A 126 11.64 -19.33 9.58
CA PHE A 126 10.39 -18.59 9.54
C PHE A 126 9.49 -19.09 8.41
N TRP A 127 10.03 -19.25 7.21
CA TRP A 127 9.27 -19.72 6.05
C TRP A 127 8.71 -21.13 6.27
N THR A 128 9.51 -22.05 6.83
CA THR A 128 9.07 -23.39 7.19
C THR A 128 7.94 -23.36 8.22
N TYR A 129 8.05 -22.51 9.25
CA TYR A 129 7.02 -22.36 10.27
C TYR A 129 5.70 -21.82 9.67
N MET A 130 5.77 -20.73 8.90
CA MET A 130 4.60 -20.18 8.21
C MET A 130 3.96 -21.20 7.28
N SER A 131 4.79 -21.96 6.54
CA SER A 131 4.31 -23.01 5.65
C SER A 131 3.61 -24.13 6.41
N SER A 132 4.12 -24.57 7.56
CA SER A 132 3.47 -25.63 8.35
C SER A 132 2.07 -25.27 8.84
N ILE A 133 1.79 -23.97 9.02
CA ILE A 133 0.48 -23.47 9.47
C ILE A 133 -0.43 -23.17 8.29
N PHE A 134 0.08 -22.45 7.28
CA PHE A 134 -0.73 -21.82 6.25
C PHE A 134 -0.72 -22.54 4.90
N PHE A 135 -0.07 -23.70 4.78
CA PHE A 135 0.03 -24.44 3.51
C PHE A 135 -1.28 -24.53 2.69
N PRO A 136 -2.47 -24.83 3.29
CA PRO A 136 -3.71 -24.88 2.52
C PRO A 136 -4.09 -23.54 1.89
N THR A 137 -3.77 -22.42 2.56
CA THR A 137 -4.09 -21.08 2.07
C THR A 137 -3.22 -20.66 0.89
N TYR A 138 -2.05 -21.28 0.69
CA TYR A 138 -1.17 -20.98 -0.45
C TYR A 138 -1.79 -21.41 -1.77
N TRP A 139 -2.49 -22.55 -1.79
CA TRP A 139 -3.25 -22.99 -2.96
C TRP A 139 -4.41 -22.06 -3.28
N VAL A 140 -5.15 -21.63 -2.25
CA VAL A 140 -6.22 -20.64 -2.40
C VAL A 140 -5.66 -19.34 -2.96
N TYR A 141 -4.55 -18.86 -2.39
CA TYR A 141 -3.89 -17.64 -2.84
C TYR A 141 -3.42 -17.74 -4.30
N ALA A 142 -2.78 -18.86 -4.67
CA ALA A 142 -2.33 -19.09 -6.04
C ALA A 142 -3.50 -19.13 -7.02
N LEU A 143 -4.58 -19.84 -6.71
CA LEU A 143 -5.77 -19.91 -7.57
C LEU A 143 -6.42 -18.54 -7.74
N LEU A 144 -6.58 -17.77 -6.66
CA LEU A 144 -7.10 -16.41 -6.71
C LEU A 144 -6.21 -15.50 -7.54
N PHE A 145 -4.89 -15.64 -7.43
CA PHE A 145 -3.93 -14.87 -8.21
C PHE A 145 -4.03 -15.18 -9.72
N PHE A 146 -4.17 -16.46 -10.09
CA PHE A 146 -4.42 -16.84 -11.49
C PHE A 146 -5.76 -16.32 -12.00
N ALA A 147 -6.82 -16.45 -11.20
CA ALA A 147 -8.15 -15.93 -11.55
C ALA A 147 -8.11 -14.41 -11.75
N GLU A 148 -7.49 -13.67 -10.83
CA GLU A 148 -7.30 -12.22 -10.92
C GLU A 148 -6.53 -11.84 -12.19
N THR A 149 -5.40 -12.50 -12.44
CA THR A 149 -4.58 -12.24 -13.63
C THR A 149 -5.39 -12.44 -14.90
N PHE A 150 -6.08 -13.58 -15.01
CA PHE A 150 -6.90 -13.88 -16.18
C PHE A 150 -8.02 -12.85 -16.37
N THR A 151 -8.72 -12.49 -15.29
CA THR A 151 -9.82 -11.52 -15.32
C THR A 151 -9.34 -10.12 -15.68
N VAL A 152 -8.23 -9.64 -15.13
CA VAL A 152 -7.66 -8.32 -15.46
C VAL A 152 -7.21 -8.28 -16.93
N TYR A 153 -6.60 -9.35 -17.45
CA TYR A 153 -6.22 -9.44 -18.85
C TYR A 153 -7.44 -9.40 -19.78
N LEU A 154 -8.47 -10.19 -19.47
CA LEU A 154 -9.72 -10.16 -20.22
C LEU A 154 -10.44 -8.81 -20.11
N TRP A 155 -10.36 -8.14 -18.95
CA TRP A 155 -10.96 -6.83 -18.76
C TRP A 155 -10.24 -5.76 -19.59
N TYR A 156 -8.90 -5.76 -19.60
CA TYR A 156 -8.13 -4.80 -20.38
C TYR A 156 -8.26 -5.04 -21.89
N TYR A 157 -7.93 -6.23 -22.39
CA TYR A 157 -8.05 -6.54 -23.82
C TYR A 157 -9.50 -6.70 -24.29
N GLY A 158 -10.44 -6.79 -23.34
CA GLY A 158 -11.89 -6.85 -23.52
C GLY A 158 -12.52 -5.61 -24.11
N TRP A 159 -11.84 -4.46 -24.03
CA TRP A 159 -12.47 -3.14 -24.16
C TRP A 159 -13.31 -2.98 -25.43
N ASP A 160 -12.74 -3.34 -26.57
CA ASP A 160 -13.38 -3.15 -27.87
C ASP A 160 -14.35 -4.28 -28.23
N TRP A 161 -13.98 -5.54 -28.01
CA TRP A 161 -14.76 -6.70 -28.48
C TRP A 161 -15.90 -7.12 -27.54
N LEU A 162 -15.86 -6.69 -26.26
CA LEU A 162 -16.98 -6.78 -25.32
C LEU A 162 -17.79 -5.48 -25.24
N SER A 163 -17.64 -4.57 -26.21
CA SER A 163 -18.45 -3.36 -26.29
C SER A 163 -19.91 -3.63 -26.72
N GLY A 164 -20.73 -2.58 -26.75
CA GLY A 164 -22.12 -2.66 -27.22
C GLY A 164 -23.00 -3.57 -26.36
N SER A 165 -23.65 -4.57 -26.97
CA SER A 165 -24.57 -5.49 -26.28
C SER A 165 -23.88 -6.39 -25.24
N ARG A 166 -22.55 -6.53 -25.31
CA ARG A 166 -21.74 -7.36 -24.42
C ARG A 166 -21.09 -6.58 -23.28
N LYS A 167 -21.32 -5.26 -23.18
CA LYS A 167 -20.67 -4.39 -22.18
C LYS A 167 -20.92 -4.84 -20.75
N TRP A 168 -22.06 -5.48 -20.49
CA TRP A 168 -22.35 -6.07 -19.18
C TRP A 168 -21.32 -7.15 -18.77
N ILE A 169 -20.81 -7.95 -19.72
CA ILE A 169 -19.77 -8.95 -19.46
C ILE A 169 -18.46 -8.24 -19.08
N HIS A 170 -18.12 -7.19 -19.82
CA HIS A 170 -16.91 -6.40 -19.58
C HIS A 170 -16.91 -5.76 -18.19
N VAL A 171 -18.02 -5.15 -17.79
CA VAL A 171 -18.24 -4.62 -16.43
C VAL A 171 -18.20 -5.74 -15.38
N CYS A 172 -18.80 -6.91 -15.66
CA CYS A 172 -18.72 -8.06 -14.77
C CYS A 172 -17.28 -8.53 -14.53
N LEU A 173 -16.41 -8.46 -15.54
CA LEU A 173 -14.97 -8.75 -15.37
C LEU A 173 -14.32 -7.75 -14.40
N GLY A 174 -14.63 -6.45 -14.51
CA GLY A 174 -14.17 -5.45 -13.55
C GLY A 174 -14.64 -5.73 -12.12
N VAL A 175 -15.89 -6.16 -11.93
CA VAL A 175 -16.42 -6.55 -10.61
C VAL A 175 -15.71 -7.80 -10.07
N LEU A 176 -15.51 -8.82 -10.91
CA LEU A 176 -14.81 -10.04 -10.55
C LEU A 176 -13.35 -9.78 -10.15
N SER A 177 -12.65 -8.90 -10.86
CA SER A 177 -11.28 -8.50 -10.50
C SER A 177 -11.25 -7.87 -9.10
N ASN A 178 -12.20 -7.00 -8.78
CA ASN A 178 -12.28 -6.43 -7.44
C ASN A 178 -12.55 -7.48 -6.35
N LEU A 179 -13.38 -8.50 -6.65
CA LEU A 179 -13.64 -9.60 -5.72
C LEU A 179 -12.41 -10.48 -5.50
N PHE A 180 -11.71 -10.89 -6.56
CA PHE A 180 -10.51 -11.69 -6.45
C PHE A 180 -9.36 -10.91 -5.80
N GLY A 181 -9.10 -9.67 -6.22
CA GLY A 181 -8.13 -8.79 -5.57
C GLY A 181 -8.40 -8.62 -4.07
N THR A 182 -9.66 -8.42 -3.67
CA THR A 182 -10.02 -8.30 -2.25
C THR A 182 -9.82 -9.63 -1.51
N ALA A 183 -10.15 -10.77 -2.14
CA ALA A 183 -9.90 -12.08 -1.55
C ALA A 183 -8.39 -12.36 -1.37
N ILE A 184 -7.56 -11.97 -2.33
CA ILE A 184 -6.09 -12.03 -2.24
C ILE A 184 -5.60 -11.19 -1.05
N LEU A 185 -6.13 -9.97 -0.88
CA LEU A 185 -5.81 -9.11 0.27
C LEU A 185 -6.15 -9.82 1.58
N VAL A 186 -7.35 -10.39 1.71
CA VAL A 186 -7.84 -11.06 2.92
C VAL A 186 -6.96 -12.26 3.29
N VAL A 187 -6.57 -13.07 2.30
CA VAL A 187 -5.69 -14.22 2.51
C VAL A 187 -4.28 -13.75 2.89
N ALA A 188 -3.67 -12.82 2.16
CA ALA A 188 -2.33 -12.30 2.48
C ALA A 188 -2.27 -11.64 3.87
N ASN A 189 -3.32 -10.90 4.23
CA ASN A 189 -3.41 -10.29 5.55
C ASN A 189 -3.47 -11.32 6.67
N SER A 190 -4.04 -12.50 6.44
CA SER A 190 -4.04 -13.54 7.48
C SER A 190 -2.63 -13.96 7.89
N TRP A 191 -1.69 -13.98 6.95
CA TRP A 191 -0.28 -14.30 7.21
C TRP A 191 0.41 -13.17 7.97
N VAL A 192 0.22 -11.93 7.51
CA VAL A 192 0.87 -10.76 8.10
C VAL A 192 0.33 -10.48 9.51
N THR A 193 -0.98 -10.59 9.72
CA THR A 193 -1.57 -10.33 11.04
C THR A 193 -1.29 -11.42 12.04
N PHE A 194 -1.12 -12.67 11.59
CA PHE A 194 -0.63 -13.73 12.45
C PHE A 194 0.76 -13.41 13.02
N MET A 195 1.63 -12.78 12.22
CA MET A 195 2.95 -12.33 12.70
C MET A 195 2.86 -11.19 13.73
N MET A 196 1.78 -10.41 13.71
CA MET A 196 1.58 -9.26 14.61
C MET A 196 0.84 -9.64 15.89
N SER A 197 -0.23 -10.41 15.76
CA SER A 197 -1.09 -10.88 16.85
C SER A 197 -1.34 -12.37 16.68
N PRO A 198 -0.38 -13.25 17.00
CA PRO A 198 -0.56 -14.69 16.81
C PRO A 198 -1.73 -15.22 17.66
N SER A 199 -2.52 -16.12 17.08
CA SER A 199 -3.63 -16.82 17.73
C SER A 199 -3.66 -18.28 17.30
N GLY A 200 -4.35 -19.14 18.05
CA GLY A 200 -4.45 -20.56 17.69
C GLY A 200 -3.11 -21.30 17.73
N ILE A 201 -2.21 -20.94 18.64
CA ILE A 201 -0.89 -21.58 18.81
C ILE A 201 -0.73 -22.01 20.27
N GLU A 202 -0.14 -23.18 20.50
CA GLU A 202 0.24 -23.67 21.84
C GLU A 202 1.52 -23.00 22.34
N GLU A 203 1.84 -23.14 23.64
CA GLU A 203 3.14 -22.67 24.17
C GLU A 203 4.35 -23.32 23.49
N SER A 204 4.17 -24.55 22.99
CA SER A 204 5.16 -25.28 22.19
C SER A 204 5.44 -24.65 20.81
N GLY A 205 4.59 -23.73 20.36
CA GLY A 205 4.57 -23.20 19.00
C GLY A 205 3.76 -24.04 18.01
N ALA A 206 3.13 -25.14 18.45
CA ALA A 206 2.30 -25.98 17.58
C ALA A 206 0.94 -25.33 17.26
N LEU A 207 0.39 -25.63 16.07
CA LEU A 207 -0.93 -25.16 15.66
C LEU A 207 -2.04 -25.78 16.51
N LYS A 208 -2.89 -24.94 17.10
CA LYS A 208 -4.06 -25.30 17.91
C LYS A 208 -5.35 -24.83 17.27
N GLY A 209 -6.28 -25.76 17.01
CA GLY A 209 -7.60 -25.41 16.46
C GLY A 209 -7.61 -25.15 14.94
N GLY A 210 -6.54 -25.53 14.24
CA GLY A 210 -6.43 -25.48 12.78
C GLY A 210 -6.13 -24.08 12.22
N VAL A 211 -6.04 -24.00 10.89
CA VAL A 211 -5.59 -22.79 10.19
C VAL A 211 -6.51 -21.60 10.45
N TRP A 212 -7.83 -21.83 10.57
CA TRP A 212 -8.79 -20.78 10.88
C TRP A 212 -8.50 -20.09 12.22
N ALA A 213 -8.10 -20.84 13.25
CA ALA A 213 -7.75 -20.27 14.55
C ALA A 213 -6.50 -19.39 14.48
N ALA A 214 -5.58 -19.66 13.55
CA ALA A 214 -4.41 -18.80 13.28
C ALA A 214 -4.75 -17.56 12.44
N MET A 215 -5.67 -17.70 11.48
CA MET A 215 -6.13 -16.59 10.64
C MET A 215 -7.00 -15.59 11.40
N ASN A 216 -7.94 -16.07 12.21
CA ASN A 216 -8.92 -15.26 12.93
C ASN A 216 -8.32 -14.65 14.21
N ASN A 217 -7.28 -13.85 14.05
CA ASN A 217 -6.62 -13.12 15.12
C ASN A 217 -7.18 -11.68 15.28
N TYR A 218 -6.81 -11.04 16.39
CA TYR A 218 -7.25 -9.69 16.77
C TYR A 218 -7.11 -8.65 15.66
N THR A 219 -6.01 -8.68 14.90
CA THR A 219 -5.72 -7.63 13.91
C THR A 219 -6.18 -7.96 12.49
N TRP A 220 -6.66 -9.18 12.21
CA TRP A 220 -6.98 -9.64 10.85
C TRP A 220 -8.10 -8.83 10.17
N MET A 221 -9.28 -8.78 10.77
CA MET A 221 -10.39 -8.02 10.17
C MET A 221 -10.16 -6.49 10.18
N PRO A 222 -9.65 -5.89 11.28
CA PRO A 222 -9.30 -4.48 11.28
C PRO A 222 -8.28 -4.10 10.20
N ILE A 223 -7.23 -4.92 9.98
CA ILE A 223 -6.24 -4.62 8.93
C ILE A 223 -6.85 -4.78 7.54
N ASN A 224 -7.75 -5.74 7.32
CA ASN A 224 -8.44 -5.92 6.04
C ASN A 224 -9.20 -4.65 5.66
N ILE A 225 -9.99 -4.12 6.60
CA ILE A 225 -10.76 -2.89 6.41
C ILE A 225 -9.82 -1.70 6.22
N HIS A 226 -8.83 -1.55 7.09
CA HIS A 226 -7.89 -0.43 7.04
C HIS A 226 -7.12 -0.40 5.72
N ARG A 227 -6.55 -1.54 5.30
CA ARG A 227 -5.79 -1.64 4.05
C ARG A 227 -6.67 -1.47 2.82
N LEU A 228 -7.89 -1.99 2.82
CA LEU A 228 -8.81 -1.80 1.69
C LEU A 228 -9.08 -0.32 1.45
N ILE A 229 -9.41 0.43 2.51
CA ILE A 229 -9.66 1.87 2.42
C ILE A 229 -8.37 2.62 2.06
N ALA A 230 -7.24 2.29 2.70
CA ALA A 230 -5.95 2.90 2.42
C ALA A 230 -5.51 2.68 0.96
N ASN A 231 -5.79 1.51 0.38
CA ASN A 231 -5.48 1.22 -1.01
C ASN A 231 -6.30 2.10 -1.97
N ILE A 232 -7.56 2.42 -1.65
CA ILE A 232 -8.36 3.37 -2.45
C ILE A 232 -7.76 4.79 -2.37
N VAL A 233 -7.34 5.22 -1.18
CA VAL A 233 -6.64 6.51 -1.00
C VAL A 233 -5.36 6.55 -1.82
N PHE A 234 -4.55 5.49 -1.73
CA PHE A 234 -3.29 5.36 -2.48
C PHE A 234 -3.54 5.33 -3.99
N GLY A 235 -4.51 4.54 -4.46
CA GLY A 235 -4.88 4.46 -5.88
C GLY A 235 -5.32 5.81 -6.44
N GLY A 236 -6.20 6.53 -5.73
CA GLY A 236 -6.68 7.86 -6.15
C GLY A 236 -5.58 8.93 -6.18
N THR A 237 -4.66 8.90 -5.20
CA THR A 237 -3.52 9.85 -5.17
C THR A 237 -2.48 9.56 -6.25
N ILE A 238 -2.16 8.30 -6.52
CA ILE A 238 -1.26 7.92 -7.63
C ILE A 238 -1.91 8.24 -8.99
N ALA A 239 -3.22 7.99 -9.14
CA ALA A 239 -3.99 8.44 -10.30
C ALA A 239 -3.87 9.96 -10.51
N GLY A 240 -4.03 10.74 -9.43
CA GLY A 240 -3.84 12.20 -9.45
C GLY A 240 -2.41 12.61 -9.83
N ALA A 241 -1.40 11.93 -9.29
CA ALA A 241 0.00 12.21 -9.61
C ALA A 241 0.34 11.89 -11.08
N TYR A 242 -0.14 10.75 -11.60
CA TYR A 242 -0.01 10.40 -13.01
C TYR A 242 -0.69 11.44 -13.90
N ALA A 243 -1.92 11.82 -13.56
CA ALA A 243 -2.68 12.84 -14.27
C ALA A 243 -1.95 14.19 -14.29
N ALA A 244 -1.36 14.62 -13.17
CA ALA A 244 -0.57 15.84 -13.09
C ALA A 244 0.68 15.79 -14.00
N PHE A 245 1.40 14.66 -14.02
CA PHE A 245 2.54 14.49 -14.91
C PHE A 245 2.11 14.55 -16.39
N ARG A 246 1.01 13.88 -16.75
CA ARG A 246 0.46 13.91 -18.11
C ARG A 246 -0.08 15.29 -18.50
N PHE A 247 -0.69 16.01 -17.57
CA PHE A 247 -1.16 17.38 -17.77
C PHE A 247 0.00 18.33 -18.12
N LEU A 248 1.14 18.21 -17.43
CA LEU A 248 2.34 19.02 -17.69
C LEU A 248 3.01 18.65 -19.02
N ALA A 249 2.94 17.37 -19.41
CA ALA A 249 3.46 16.90 -20.68
C ALA A 249 2.51 17.13 -21.88
N ALA A 250 1.25 17.49 -21.62
CA ALA A 250 0.22 17.63 -22.64
C ALA A 250 0.53 18.78 -23.61
N LYS A 251 0.44 18.48 -24.91
CA LYS A 251 0.76 19.45 -25.99
C LYS A 251 -0.45 20.25 -26.46
N THR A 252 -1.65 19.77 -26.18
CA THR A 252 -2.91 20.41 -26.58
C THR A 252 -3.78 20.71 -25.36
N ASP A 253 -4.63 21.72 -25.48
CA ASP A 253 -5.56 22.11 -24.41
C ASP A 253 -6.59 21.01 -24.13
N GLU A 254 -6.99 20.25 -25.16
CA GLU A 254 -7.88 19.10 -25.01
C GLU A 254 -7.24 17.97 -24.20
N GLU A 255 -6.00 17.60 -24.51
CA GLU A 255 -5.27 16.59 -23.74
C GLU A 255 -5.09 17.05 -22.28
N ARG A 256 -4.76 18.34 -22.10
CA ARG A 256 -4.61 18.95 -20.79
C ARG A 256 -5.92 18.90 -19.99
N ALA A 257 -7.06 19.20 -20.61
CA ALA A 257 -8.37 19.14 -19.97
C ALA A 257 -8.76 17.71 -19.55
N ARG A 258 -8.45 16.70 -20.37
CA ARG A 258 -8.70 15.29 -20.04
C ARG A 258 -7.93 14.84 -18.81
N TYR A 259 -6.64 15.17 -18.74
CA TYR A 259 -5.82 14.82 -17.58
C TYR A 259 -6.12 15.69 -16.35
N ASP A 260 -6.55 16.94 -16.51
CA ASP A 260 -7.08 17.73 -15.40
C ASP A 260 -8.29 17.04 -14.76
N TRP A 261 -9.22 16.56 -15.59
CA TRP A 261 -10.39 15.84 -15.12
C TRP A 261 -10.05 14.49 -14.47
N MET A 262 -9.12 13.72 -15.04
CA MET A 262 -8.59 12.50 -14.40
C MET A 262 -7.99 12.80 -13.03
N GLY A 263 -7.24 13.89 -12.91
CA GLY A 263 -6.65 14.35 -11.65
C GLY A 263 -7.71 14.75 -10.63
N TYR A 264 -8.75 15.45 -11.07
CA TYR A 264 -9.90 15.81 -10.23
C TYR A 264 -10.61 14.56 -9.68
N ILE A 265 -10.92 13.58 -10.54
CA ILE A 265 -11.58 12.33 -10.12
C ILE A 265 -10.69 11.52 -9.17
N GLY A 266 -9.38 11.39 -9.46
CA GLY A 266 -8.43 10.71 -8.59
C GLY A 266 -8.38 11.33 -7.19
N ASN A 267 -8.28 12.66 -7.10
CA ASN A 267 -8.32 13.38 -5.82
C ASN A 267 -9.66 13.23 -5.11
N PHE A 268 -10.78 13.30 -5.83
CA PHE A 268 -12.11 13.11 -5.24
C PHE A 268 -12.24 11.72 -4.60
N VAL A 269 -11.82 10.67 -5.30
CA VAL A 269 -11.82 9.30 -4.78
C VAL A 269 -10.91 9.17 -3.56
N ALA A 270 -9.68 9.70 -3.67
CA ALA A 270 -8.72 9.65 -2.56
C ALA A 270 -9.27 10.34 -1.31
N LEU A 271 -9.82 11.54 -1.44
CA LEU A 271 -10.39 12.29 -0.32
C LEU A 271 -11.59 11.60 0.30
N SER A 272 -12.50 11.08 -0.54
CA SER A 272 -13.68 10.36 -0.06
C SER A 272 -13.30 9.16 0.80
N ALA A 273 -12.31 8.37 0.37
CA ALA A 273 -11.79 7.25 1.15
C ALA A 273 -10.98 7.71 2.37
N PHE A 274 -10.22 8.79 2.24
CA PHE A 274 -9.36 9.31 3.30
C PHE A 274 -10.14 9.84 4.50
N ILE A 275 -11.35 10.38 4.28
CA ILE A 275 -12.25 10.80 5.38
C ILE A 275 -12.66 9.60 6.26
N VAL A 276 -12.81 8.41 5.67
CA VAL A 276 -13.24 7.20 6.40
C VAL A 276 -12.05 6.46 7.04
N LEU A 277 -10.85 6.60 6.48
CA LEU A 277 -9.66 5.88 6.92
C LEU A 277 -9.30 6.02 8.41
N PRO A 278 -9.41 7.21 9.05
CA PRO A 278 -9.15 7.36 10.48
C PRO A 278 -10.01 6.45 11.37
N PHE A 279 -11.26 6.19 11.00
CA PHE A 279 -12.14 5.31 11.77
C PHE A 279 -11.67 3.85 11.70
N ALA A 280 -11.25 3.39 10.52
CA ALA A 280 -10.64 2.08 10.37
C ALA A 280 -9.30 1.97 11.10
N GLY A 281 -8.50 3.05 11.10
CA GLY A 281 -7.27 3.15 11.90
C GLY A 281 -7.53 3.08 13.40
N TYR A 282 -8.56 3.76 13.90
CA TYR A 282 -8.97 3.68 15.29
C TYR A 282 -9.41 2.26 15.67
N TYR A 283 -10.20 1.59 14.81
CA TYR A 283 -10.59 0.20 15.04
C TYR A 283 -9.37 -0.73 15.13
N LEU A 284 -8.42 -0.60 14.20
CA LEU A 284 -7.16 -1.36 14.24
C LEU A 284 -6.35 -1.07 15.51
N GLY A 285 -6.21 0.20 15.88
CA GLY A 285 -5.55 0.60 17.12
C GLY A 285 -6.20 -0.02 18.36
N ARG A 286 -7.53 0.03 18.45
CA ARG A 286 -8.29 -0.56 19.56
C ARG A 286 -8.01 -2.06 19.70
N GLU A 287 -8.01 -2.81 18.60
CA GLU A 287 -7.74 -4.26 18.62
C GLU A 287 -6.28 -4.59 18.97
N ILE A 288 -5.33 -3.76 18.56
CA ILE A 288 -3.92 -3.86 19.01
C ILE A 288 -3.82 -3.73 20.53
N TYR A 289 -4.50 -2.75 21.13
CA TYR A 289 -4.54 -2.59 22.60
C TYR A 289 -5.23 -3.78 23.28
N ALA A 290 -6.33 -4.27 22.71
CA ALA A 290 -7.06 -5.42 23.24
C ALA A 290 -6.21 -6.70 23.23
N PHE A 291 -5.37 -6.88 22.21
CA PHE A 291 -4.42 -7.99 22.14
C PHE A 291 -3.28 -7.84 23.15
N ASN A 292 -2.60 -6.68 23.15
CA ASN A 292 -1.46 -6.44 24.04
C ASN A 292 -1.28 -4.93 24.31
N GLN A 293 -1.51 -4.53 25.56
CA GLN A 293 -1.36 -3.15 26.01
C GLN A 293 0.07 -2.62 25.82
N THR A 294 1.09 -3.45 26.08
CA THR A 294 2.50 -3.08 25.89
C THR A 294 2.80 -2.81 24.42
N MET A 295 2.26 -3.61 23.50
CA MET A 295 2.38 -3.37 22.06
C MET A 295 1.74 -2.05 21.66
N GLY A 296 0.52 -1.76 22.15
CA GLY A 296 -0.16 -0.49 21.90
C GLY A 296 0.61 0.73 22.42
N ILE A 297 1.16 0.65 23.64
CA ILE A 297 1.97 1.73 24.24
C ILE A 297 3.29 1.90 23.48
N THR A 298 3.99 0.81 23.16
CA THR A 298 5.30 0.87 22.49
C THR A 298 5.19 1.34 21.04
N MET A 299 4.07 1.06 20.38
CA MET A 299 3.83 1.52 19.01
C MET A 299 3.77 3.04 18.93
N MET A 300 3.10 3.71 19.89
CA MET A 300 2.91 5.17 19.90
C MET A 300 3.84 5.92 20.87
N GLY A 301 4.65 5.20 21.65
CA GLY A 301 5.57 5.72 22.65
C GLY A 301 7.03 5.29 22.43
N GLY A 302 7.94 5.88 23.19
CA GLY A 302 9.37 5.54 23.15
C GLY A 302 10.02 5.82 21.79
N PHE A 303 10.99 4.98 21.40
CA PHE A 303 11.76 5.17 20.15
C PHE A 303 10.89 5.11 18.88
N MET A 304 9.71 4.49 18.90
CA MET A 304 8.87 4.38 17.70
C MET A 304 7.90 5.56 17.51
N SER A 305 7.79 6.47 18.49
CA SER A 305 6.77 7.52 18.42
C SER A 305 7.06 8.61 17.39
N TRP A 306 8.31 8.78 16.94
CA TRP A 306 8.64 9.76 15.89
C TRP A 306 7.99 9.39 14.55
N LEU A 307 7.82 8.10 14.24
CA LEU A 307 7.10 7.65 13.05
C LEU A 307 5.64 8.08 13.08
N TRP A 308 5.01 8.04 14.25
CA TRP A 308 3.64 8.54 14.46
C TRP A 308 3.54 10.05 14.37
N ILE A 309 4.57 10.78 14.80
CA ILE A 309 4.64 12.23 14.62
C ILE A 309 4.76 12.60 13.15
N ILE A 310 5.62 11.90 12.39
CA ILE A 310 5.74 12.10 10.94
C ILE A 310 4.41 11.77 10.26
N GLN A 311 3.82 10.60 10.55
CA GLN A 311 2.51 10.24 10.03
C GLN A 311 1.49 11.33 10.36
N ALA A 312 1.56 11.88 11.56
CA ALA A 312 0.65 12.91 11.99
C ALA A 312 0.78 14.16 11.11
N ILE A 313 1.99 14.69 10.98
CA ILE A 313 2.30 15.85 10.14
C ILE A 313 1.88 15.59 8.69
N LEU A 314 2.17 14.40 8.14
CA LEU A 314 1.80 14.03 6.77
C LEU A 314 0.28 14.04 6.56
N ILE A 315 -0.50 13.51 7.49
CA ILE A 315 -1.97 13.57 7.44
C ILE A 315 -2.45 15.03 7.46
N GLY A 316 -1.85 15.89 8.29
CA GLY A 316 -2.16 17.31 8.32
C GLY A 316 -1.90 18.00 6.98
N ILE A 317 -0.73 17.72 6.39
CA ILE A 317 -0.36 18.22 5.05
C ILE A 317 -1.35 17.70 3.99
N LEU A 318 -1.74 16.43 4.05
CA LEU A 318 -2.71 15.85 3.12
C LEU A 318 -4.06 16.55 3.23
N PHE A 319 -4.59 16.78 4.44
CA PHE A 319 -5.86 17.49 4.62
C PHE A 319 -5.76 18.94 4.15
N LEU A 320 -4.73 19.69 4.55
CA LEU A 320 -4.56 21.09 4.14
C LEU A 320 -4.35 21.22 2.63
N GLY A 321 -3.45 20.41 2.06
CA GLY A 321 -3.14 20.40 0.63
C GLY A 321 -4.34 19.99 -0.23
N SER A 322 -5.11 18.99 0.22
CA SER A 322 -6.30 18.56 -0.51
C SER A 322 -7.43 19.59 -0.45
N ASN A 323 -7.62 20.25 0.70
CA ASN A 323 -8.57 21.36 0.80
C ASN A 323 -8.14 22.53 -0.09
N TYR A 324 -6.84 22.86 -0.11
CA TYR A 324 -6.30 23.87 -1.01
C TYR A 324 -6.56 23.55 -2.49
N TYR A 325 -6.30 22.31 -2.90
CA TYR A 325 -6.59 21.85 -4.25
C TYR A 325 -8.09 21.97 -4.59
N LEU A 326 -8.98 21.54 -3.69
CA LEU A 326 -10.42 21.66 -3.92
C LEU A 326 -10.88 23.12 -4.04
N TRP A 327 -10.31 24.05 -3.28
CA TRP A 327 -10.64 25.48 -3.41
C TRP A 327 -10.19 26.06 -4.75
N LEU A 328 -8.99 25.73 -5.20
CA LEU A 328 -8.53 26.11 -6.55
C LEU A 328 -9.45 25.51 -7.62
N GLY A 329 -9.91 24.27 -7.42
CA GLY A 329 -10.88 23.62 -8.31
C GLY A 329 -12.24 24.32 -8.33
N MET A 330 -12.71 24.85 -7.20
CA MET A 330 -13.98 25.58 -7.12
C MET A 330 -14.01 26.83 -7.99
N GLU A 331 -12.88 27.49 -8.22
CA GLU A 331 -12.81 28.67 -9.10
C GLU A 331 -13.18 28.34 -10.56
N ARG A 332 -13.15 27.06 -10.92
CA ARG A 332 -13.47 26.56 -12.27
C ARG A 332 -14.93 26.14 -12.41
N ILE A 333 -15.71 26.11 -11.31
CA ILE A 333 -17.08 25.60 -11.29
C ILE A 333 -18.08 26.76 -11.17
N PRO A 334 -18.93 27.02 -12.18
CA PRO A 334 -19.96 28.05 -12.10
C PRO A 334 -20.89 27.84 -10.90
N GLY A 335 -21.14 28.91 -10.12
CA GLY A 335 -21.99 28.87 -8.93
C GLY A 335 -21.31 28.34 -7.67
N ALA A 336 -20.01 27.98 -7.73
CA ALA A 336 -19.24 27.62 -6.55
C ALA A 336 -18.87 28.85 -5.68
N GLU A 337 -19.06 30.08 -6.17
CA GLU A 337 -18.75 31.30 -5.38
C GLU A 337 -19.53 31.33 -4.06
N ARG A 338 -20.74 30.75 -4.02
CA ARG A 338 -21.58 30.64 -2.82
C ARG A 338 -20.89 29.96 -1.65
N TYR A 339 -19.90 29.11 -1.92
CA TYR A 339 -19.17 28.36 -0.91
C TYR A 339 -17.90 29.08 -0.40
N ARG A 340 -17.44 30.16 -1.06
CA ARG A 340 -16.23 30.90 -0.64
C ARG A 340 -16.32 31.38 0.81
N LYS A 341 -17.51 31.76 1.28
CA LYS A 341 -17.73 32.20 2.67
C LYS A 341 -17.40 31.13 3.72
N TYR A 342 -17.44 29.84 3.36
CA TYR A 342 -17.12 28.74 4.26
C TYR A 342 -15.63 28.40 4.30
N VAL A 343 -14.82 28.95 3.37
CA VAL A 343 -13.39 28.65 3.29
C VAL A 343 -12.62 29.13 4.54
N PRO A 344 -12.72 30.40 4.98
CA PRO A 344 -12.03 30.85 6.19
C PRO A 344 -12.41 30.10 7.48
N PRO A 345 -13.71 29.89 7.82
CA PRO A 345 -14.05 29.17 9.04
C PRO A 345 -13.61 27.70 8.98
N MET A 346 -13.69 27.04 7.82
CA MET A 346 -13.20 25.68 7.67
C MET A 346 -11.68 25.58 7.85
N LEU A 347 -10.92 26.55 7.31
CA LEU A 347 -9.47 26.65 7.53
C LEU A 347 -9.11 26.82 8.99
N ILE A 348 -9.82 27.69 9.70
CA ILE A 348 -9.62 27.92 11.14
C ILE A 348 -9.88 26.61 11.90
N ILE A 349 -11.00 25.94 11.63
CA ILE A 349 -11.36 24.67 12.28
C ILE A 349 -10.31 23.58 11.98
N LEU A 350 -9.88 23.44 10.72
CA LEU A 350 -8.87 22.46 10.33
C LEU A 350 -7.51 22.76 10.98
N THR A 351 -7.10 24.03 11.01
CA THR A 351 -5.82 24.44 11.60
C THR A 351 -5.82 24.24 13.10
N ILE A 352 -6.89 24.65 13.80
CA ILE A 352 -7.05 24.42 15.24
C ILE A 352 -7.11 22.92 15.53
N GLY A 353 -7.90 22.16 14.77
CA GLY A 353 -8.00 20.71 14.90
C GLY A 353 -6.65 20.03 14.72
N PHE A 354 -5.88 20.45 13.71
CA PHE A 354 -4.53 19.96 13.48
C PHE A 354 -3.57 20.36 14.61
N MET A 355 -3.60 21.59 15.12
CA MET A 355 -2.77 22.01 16.26
C MET A 355 -3.08 21.20 17.52
N VAL A 356 -4.37 21.02 17.85
CA VAL A 356 -4.80 20.20 18.99
C VAL A 356 -4.33 18.76 18.81
N TRP A 357 -4.56 18.18 17.63
CA TRP A 357 -4.16 16.82 17.39
C TRP A 357 -2.63 16.65 17.34
N ALA A 358 -1.89 17.61 16.80
CA ALA A 358 -0.43 17.62 16.76
C ALA A 358 0.18 17.67 18.16
N THR A 359 -0.52 18.31 19.12
CA THR A 359 -0.09 18.42 20.52
C THR A 359 0.07 17.03 21.16
N PRO A 360 1.25 16.70 21.72
CA PRO A 360 1.46 15.45 22.43
C PRO A 360 0.75 15.46 23.80
N ARG A 361 0.24 14.31 24.23
CA ARG A 361 -0.34 14.18 25.59
C ARG A 361 0.73 13.97 26.65
N SER A 362 1.83 13.37 26.25
CA SER A 362 2.94 12.95 27.11
C SER A 362 4.24 13.45 26.51
N MET A 363 5.07 14.05 27.36
CA MET A 363 6.40 14.53 26.99
C MET A 363 7.43 13.59 27.61
N VAL A 364 8.58 13.45 26.95
CA VAL A 364 9.75 12.83 27.59
C VAL A 364 10.29 13.84 28.59
N ILE A 365 10.08 13.55 29.87
CA ILE A 365 10.39 14.46 30.99
C ILE A 365 11.27 13.73 31.99
N THR A 366 12.20 14.45 32.58
CA THR A 366 13.00 13.98 33.70
C THR A 366 12.14 13.85 34.96
N LEU A 367 12.65 13.09 35.93
CA LEU A 367 11.98 12.92 37.23
C LEU A 367 11.78 14.25 37.98
N ASP A 368 12.71 15.19 37.81
CA ASP A 368 12.64 16.50 38.44
C ASP A 368 11.58 17.39 37.77
N GLU A 369 11.48 17.34 36.44
CA GLU A 369 10.40 18.01 35.70
C GLU A 369 9.02 17.44 36.05
N ALA A 370 8.90 16.12 36.17
CA ALA A 370 7.65 15.47 36.58
C ALA A 370 7.21 15.90 37.99
N ARG A 371 8.16 16.04 38.92
CA ARG A 371 7.89 16.56 40.27
C ARG A 371 7.49 18.03 40.23
N ALA A 372 8.17 18.85 39.44
CA ALA A 372 7.85 20.27 39.30
C ALA A 372 6.45 20.50 38.69
N MET A 373 6.00 19.61 37.81
CA MET A 373 4.66 19.66 37.20
C MET A 373 3.55 19.03 38.06
N GLY A 374 3.89 18.40 39.18
CA GLY A 374 2.91 17.71 40.04
C GLY A 374 2.40 16.37 39.46
N GLY A 375 3.11 15.77 38.50
CA GLY A 375 2.72 14.50 37.88
C GLY A 375 3.44 14.20 36.56
N THR A 376 3.12 13.06 35.96
CA THR A 376 3.70 12.61 34.68
C THR A 376 3.07 13.27 33.45
N HIS A 377 2.03 14.09 33.64
CA HIS A 377 1.32 14.80 32.58
C HIS A 377 1.37 16.30 32.81
N HIS A 378 1.60 17.05 31.75
CA HIS A 378 1.59 18.50 31.80
C HIS A 378 0.15 19.01 32.02
N PRO A 379 -0.11 19.94 32.96
CA PRO A 379 -1.46 20.38 33.33
C PRO A 379 -2.30 20.91 32.16
N LEU A 380 -1.68 21.65 31.23
CA LEU A 380 -2.33 22.19 30.04
C LEU A 380 -2.33 21.21 28.84
N LEU A 381 -1.18 20.69 28.43
CA LEU A 381 -1.06 19.81 27.25
C LEU A 381 -1.79 18.48 27.41
N GLY A 382 -1.90 17.97 28.64
CA GLY A 382 -2.64 16.75 28.96
C GLY A 382 -4.14 16.82 28.60
N PHE A 383 -4.71 18.03 28.50
CA PHE A 383 -6.10 18.25 28.07
C PHE A 383 -6.27 18.21 26.55
N PHE A 384 -5.27 18.68 25.79
CA PHE A 384 -5.31 18.73 24.32
C PHE A 384 -4.82 17.44 23.65
N GLY A 385 -3.97 16.67 24.32
CA GLY A 385 -3.47 15.39 23.83
C GLY A 385 -4.54 14.29 23.85
N VAL A 386 -5.26 14.12 22.74
CA VAL A 386 -6.41 13.19 22.64
C VAL A 386 -6.03 11.70 22.77
N MET A 387 -4.75 11.33 22.63
CA MET A 387 -4.27 9.94 22.70
C MET A 387 -3.32 9.73 23.88
N SER A 388 -3.69 8.84 24.81
CA SER A 388 -2.94 8.54 26.06
C SER A 388 -1.47 8.18 25.82
N ALA A 389 -1.20 7.47 24.73
CA ALA A 389 0.12 6.95 24.41
C ALA A 389 0.90 7.81 23.41
N LYS A 390 0.38 8.97 22.97
CA LYS A 390 1.09 9.84 22.01
C LYS A 390 2.21 10.59 22.73
N ASN A 391 3.42 10.01 22.69
CA ASN A 391 4.63 10.63 23.25
C ASN A 391 5.39 11.41 22.17
N THR A 392 5.93 12.57 22.51
CA THR A 392 6.97 13.21 21.68
C THR A 392 8.29 12.46 21.83
N VAL A 393 9.00 12.24 20.71
CA VAL A 393 10.45 11.97 20.75
C VAL A 393 11.15 13.32 20.87
N VAL A 394 12.14 13.40 21.75
CA VAL A 394 13.10 14.53 21.81
C VAL A 394 14.11 14.35 20.69
#